data_AF-A0A1V5R376-F1
#
_entry.id   AF-A0A1V5R376-F1
#
_cell.length_a   1.000
_cell.length_b   1.000
_cell.length_c   1.000
_cell.angle_alpha   90.00
_cell.angle_beta   90.00
_cell.angle_gamma   90.00
#
_symmetry.space_group_name_H-M   'P 1'
#
loop_
_entity.id
_entity.type
_entity.pdbx_description
1 polymer ?
#
loop_
_entity_poly.entity_id
_entity_poly.type
_entity_poly.pdbx_seq_one_letter_code
_entity_poly.pdbx_strand_id
1 'polypeptide(L)'
;MLCIRENAFELVKDEDDFKIFKNSDHYLGVIFYEDSIGAYKKIIKKMDGHFNTYVFSIGDDPHEQEFEDVKSKVTLCAIPEVILKVYREIFK
;
A
#
# COMPACT_ATOMS: atom_id res chain seq x y z
N MET A 1 6.72 0.02 -10.66
CA MET A 1 5.92 -1.02 -11.37
C MET A 1 4.46 -1.06 -10.90
N LEU A 2 4.17 -0.98 -9.60
CA LEU A 2 2.79 -0.95 -9.06
C LEU A 2 1.93 0.23 -9.59
N CYS A 3 2.50 1.43 -9.66
CA CYS A 3 1.83 2.62 -10.22
C CYS A 3 1.39 2.43 -11.67
N ILE A 4 2.15 1.67 -12.47
CA ILE A 4 1.80 1.38 -13.86
C ILE A 4 0.63 0.39 -13.92
N ARG A 5 0.61 -0.60 -13.04
CA ARG A 5 -0.47 -1.59 -12.95
C ARG A 5 -1.80 -0.95 -12.53
N GLU A 6 -1.78 -0.04 -11.56
CA GLU A 6 -2.97 0.62 -11.03
C GLU A 6 -3.31 1.94 -11.75
N ASN A 7 -2.48 2.35 -12.71
CA ASN A 7 -2.58 3.63 -13.43
C ASN A 7 -2.64 4.84 -12.46
N ALA A 8 -1.96 4.72 -11.31
CA ALA A 8 -1.94 5.72 -10.24
C ALA A 8 -0.55 6.38 -10.19
N PHE A 9 -0.44 7.57 -10.76
CA PHE A 9 0.82 8.30 -10.91
C PHE A 9 0.89 9.60 -10.09
N GLU A 10 -0.24 10.09 -9.60
CA GLU A 10 -0.28 11.32 -8.80
C GLU A 10 0.14 11.00 -7.37
N LEU A 11 1.30 11.49 -6.96
CA LEU A 11 1.78 11.34 -5.59
C LEU A 11 1.03 12.31 -4.66
N VAL A 12 0.23 11.77 -3.76
CA VAL A 12 -0.53 12.54 -2.77
C VAL A 12 0.24 12.68 -1.46
N LYS A 13 0.95 11.61 -1.08
CA LYS A 13 1.73 11.58 0.15
C LYS A 13 3.03 10.81 -0.09
N ASP A 14 4.13 11.47 0.20
CA ASP A 14 5.47 10.89 0.18
C ASP A 14 5.99 10.86 1.61
N GLU A 15 6.06 9.67 2.20
CA GLU A 15 6.77 9.42 3.45
C GLU A 15 7.82 8.34 3.17
N ASP A 16 8.86 8.28 4.00
CA ASP A 16 9.92 7.28 3.84
C ASP A 16 9.38 5.85 4.02
N ASP A 17 8.41 5.67 4.94
CA ASP A 17 7.90 4.34 5.28
C ASP A 17 6.67 3.90 4.48
N PHE A 18 5.96 4.82 3.85
CA PHE A 18 4.82 4.53 2.99
C PHE A 18 4.56 5.66 2.00
N LYS A 19 3.96 5.33 0.85
CA LYS A 19 3.59 6.29 -0.18
C LYS A 19 2.14 6.11 -0.57
N ILE A 20 1.48 7.22 -0.83
CA ILE A 20 0.10 7.25 -1.32
C ILE A 20 0.09 7.92 -2.68
N PHE A 21 -0.34 7.15 -3.67
CA PHE A 21 -0.62 7.61 -5.01
C PHE A 21 -2.12 7.71 -5.22
N LYS A 22 -2.52 8.45 -6.23
CA LYS A 22 -3.90 8.63 -6.64
C LYS A 22 -4.02 8.40 -8.14
N ASN A 23 -5.16 7.84 -8.50
CA ASN A 23 -5.72 7.85 -9.84
C ASN A 23 -7.04 8.63 -9.81
N SER A 24 -7.63 8.88 -10.97
CA SER A 24 -8.90 9.59 -11.15
C SER A 24 -10.05 9.00 -10.34
N ASP A 25 -9.99 7.70 -9.99
CA ASP A 25 -11.09 6.95 -9.37
C ASP A 25 -10.77 6.43 -7.95
N HIS A 26 -9.51 6.06 -7.68
CA HIS A 26 -9.10 5.44 -6.42
C HIS A 26 -7.68 5.86 -6.00
N TYR A 27 -7.31 5.52 -4.77
CA TYR A 27 -5.99 5.74 -4.21
C TYR A 27 -5.21 4.42 -4.14
N LEU A 28 -3.90 4.52 -4.32
CA LEU A 28 -2.96 3.43 -4.21
C LEU A 28 -2.05 3.69 -3.01
N GLY A 29 -2.16 2.85 -1.98
CA GLY A 29 -1.26 2.86 -0.83
C GLY A 29 -0.15 1.83 -1.01
N VAL A 30 1.09 2.23 -0.78
CA VAL A 30 2.23 1.32 -0.75
C VAL A 30 2.94 1.50 0.58
N ILE A 31 2.92 0.47 1.41
CA ILE A 31 3.53 0.46 2.74
C ILE A 31 4.80 -0.37 2.66
N PHE A 32 5.94 0.20 3.06
CA PHE A 32 7.24 -0.47 3.03
C PHE A 32 7.56 -1.22 4.33
N TYR A 33 7.01 -0.75 5.45
CA TYR A 33 7.24 -1.31 6.77
C TYR A 33 5.91 -1.51 7.53
N GLU A 34 5.73 -2.67 8.16
CA GLU A 34 4.51 -3.00 8.91
C GLU A 34 4.23 -2.02 10.06
N ASP A 35 5.27 -1.52 10.74
CA ASP A 35 5.15 -0.52 11.81
C ASP A 35 4.41 0.76 11.36
N SER A 36 4.43 1.04 10.05
CA SER A 36 3.84 2.23 9.46
C SER A 36 2.37 2.07 9.06
N ILE A 37 1.80 0.87 9.20
CA ILE A 37 0.37 0.61 8.99
C ILE A 37 -0.48 1.52 9.90
N GLY A 38 -0.08 1.71 11.15
CA GLY A 38 -0.77 2.60 12.09
C GLY A 38 -0.81 4.06 11.62
N ALA A 39 0.30 4.59 11.10
CA ALA A 39 0.38 5.94 10.56
C ALA A 39 -0.43 6.09 9.28
N TYR A 40 -0.32 5.12 8.37
CA TYR A 40 -1.10 5.06 7.13
C TYR A 40 -2.60 5.09 7.41
N LYS A 41 -3.09 4.24 8.33
CA LYS A 41 -4.51 4.19 8.75
C LYS A 41 -5.04 5.55 9.21
N LYS A 42 -4.24 6.31 9.97
CA LYS A 42 -4.64 7.65 10.45
C LYS A 42 -4.84 8.64 9.31
N ILE A 43 -4.09 8.51 8.22
CA ILE A 43 -4.19 9.39 7.06
C ILE A 43 -5.41 9.01 6.21
N ILE A 44 -5.55 7.73 5.85
CA ILE A 44 -6.68 7.28 5.03
C ILE A 44 -8.03 7.48 5.73
N LYS A 45 -8.09 7.45 7.07
CA LYS A 45 -9.30 7.77 7.84
C LYS A 45 -9.76 9.21 7.63
N LYS A 46 -8.84 10.14 7.35
CA LYS A 46 -9.14 11.56 7.07
C LYS A 46 -9.39 11.83 5.58
N MET A 47 -9.17 10.85 4.73
CA MET A 47 -9.37 10.94 3.30
C MET A 47 -10.66 10.22 2.89
N ASP A 48 -11.26 10.69 1.81
CA ASP A 48 -12.41 10.05 1.19
C ASP A 48 -12.03 9.47 -0.17
N GLY A 49 -12.48 8.24 -0.38
CA GLY A 49 -12.14 7.41 -1.52
C GLY A 49 -11.78 5.98 -1.11
N HIS A 50 -11.60 5.13 -2.11
CA HIS A 50 -11.20 3.74 -1.95
C HIS A 50 -9.68 3.61 -2.10
N PHE A 51 -9.05 2.79 -1.27
CA PHE A 51 -7.60 2.62 -1.20
C PHE A 51 -7.21 1.17 -1.52
N ASN A 52 -6.54 0.96 -2.65
CA ASN A 52 -5.85 -0.28 -2.95
C ASN A 52 -4.49 -0.25 -2.27
N THR A 53 -4.32 -1.06 -1.22
CA THR A 53 -3.14 -1.00 -0.36
C THR A 53 -2.28 -2.25 -0.54
N TYR A 54 -0.99 -2.03 -0.78
CA TYR A 54 0.02 -3.06 -0.90
C TYR A 54 0.99 -2.94 0.27
N VAL A 55 1.18 -4.02 1.03
CA VAL A 55 2.08 -4.06 2.18
C VAL A 55 3.30 -4.90 1.81
N PHE A 56 4.48 -4.27 1.78
CA PHE A 56 5.75 -4.97 1.65
C PHE A 56 6.12 -5.52 3.03
N SER A 57 5.67 -6.75 3.31
CA SER A 57 6.19 -7.52 4.43
C SER A 57 7.30 -8.44 3.93
N ILE A 58 8.34 -8.64 4.74
CA ILE A 58 9.33 -9.69 4.49
C ILE A 58 8.68 -11.08 4.64
N GLY A 59 7.62 -11.16 5.45
CA GLY A 59 6.74 -12.32 5.60
C GLY A 59 5.58 -12.34 4.59
N ASP A 60 4.91 -13.47 4.49
CA ASP A 60 3.75 -13.67 3.61
C ASP A 60 2.44 -13.09 4.20
N ASP A 61 2.52 -12.37 5.32
CA ASP A 61 1.35 -11.90 6.04
C ASP A 61 0.76 -10.62 5.40
N PRO A 62 -0.51 -10.63 4.98
CA PRO A 62 -1.18 -9.47 4.39
C PRO A 62 -1.62 -8.42 5.43
N HIS A 63 -1.41 -8.69 6.73
CA HIS A 63 -1.76 -7.84 7.87
C HIS A 63 -3.26 -7.48 7.90
N GLU A 64 -4.15 -8.35 7.41
CA GLU A 64 -5.58 -8.04 7.26
C GLU A 64 -6.26 -7.59 8.56
N GLN A 65 -5.85 -8.16 9.71
CA GLN A 65 -6.38 -7.81 11.02
C GLN A 65 -6.13 -6.34 11.38
N GLU A 66 -4.98 -5.79 10.97
CA GLU A 66 -4.66 -4.38 11.21
C GLU A 66 -5.60 -3.45 10.44
N PHE A 67 -6.17 -3.88 9.31
CA PHE A 67 -7.03 -3.04 8.49
C PHE A 67 -8.53 -3.23 8.76
N GLU A 68 -8.91 -4.02 9.77
CA GLU A 68 -10.31 -4.33 10.07
C GLU A 68 -11.15 -3.06 10.30
N ASP A 69 -10.58 -2.05 10.99
CA ASP A 69 -11.22 -0.75 11.24
C ASP A 69 -11.51 0.08 9.97
N VAL A 70 -10.80 -0.19 8.88
CA VAL A 70 -10.84 0.58 7.63
C VAL A 70 -11.15 -0.30 6.42
N LYS A 71 -11.59 -1.55 6.65
CA LYS A 71 -11.86 -2.57 5.62
C LYS A 71 -12.91 -2.13 4.61
N SER A 72 -13.80 -1.23 4.98
CA SER A 72 -14.80 -0.64 4.07
C SER A 72 -14.22 0.35 3.07
N LYS A 73 -13.05 0.94 3.36
CA LYS A 73 -12.35 1.92 2.51
C LYS A 73 -11.08 1.36 1.88
N VAL A 74 -10.60 0.21 2.34
CA VAL A 74 -9.30 -0.36 1.95
C VAL A 74 -9.49 -1.75 1.36
N THR A 75 -8.90 -1.98 0.18
CA THR A 75 -8.67 -3.32 -0.35
C THR A 75 -7.19 -3.64 -0.22
N LEU A 76 -6.88 -4.66 0.57
CA LEU A 76 -5.53 -5.20 0.66
C LEU A 76 -5.26 -6.05 -0.58
N CYS A 77 -4.18 -5.71 -1.28
CA CYS A 77 -3.74 -6.43 -2.47
C CYS A 77 -2.42 -7.14 -2.17
N ALA A 78 -2.38 -8.44 -2.45
CA ALA A 78 -1.15 -9.21 -2.37
C ALA A 78 -0.15 -8.72 -3.43
N ILE A 79 1.11 -8.56 -3.02
CA ILE A 79 2.18 -8.23 -3.97
C ILE A 79 2.43 -9.47 -4.84
N PRO A 80 2.40 -9.34 -6.18
CA PRO A 80 2.72 -10.46 -7.05
C PRO A 80 4.13 -10.98 -6.78
N GLU A 81 4.29 -12.30 -6.75
CA GLU A 81 5.58 -12.98 -6.53
C GLU A 81 6.72 -12.44 -7.41
N VAL A 82 6.41 -12.05 -8.64
CA VAL A 82 7.38 -11.49 -9.59
C VAL A 82 8.04 -10.22 -9.05
N ILE A 83 7.28 -9.35 -8.38
CA ILE A 83 7.80 -8.11 -7.80
C ILE A 83 8.62 -8.41 -6.55
N LEU A 84 8.14 -9.33 -5.71
CA LEU A 84 8.85 -9.79 -4.51
C LEU A 84 10.21 -10.40 -4.85
N LYS A 85 10.27 -11.20 -5.93
CA LYS A 85 11.52 -11.82 -6.40
C LYS A 85 12.54 -10.76 -6.80
N VAL A 86 12.14 -9.76 -7.59
CA VAL A 86 13.02 -8.65 -7.99
C VAL A 86 13.49 -7.85 -6.77
N TYR A 87 12.60 -7.57 -5.82
CA TYR A 87 12.97 -6.88 -4.57
C TYR A 87 14.02 -7.67 -3.78
N ARG A 88 13.81 -8.98 -3.61
CA ARG A 88 14.79 -9.87 -2.95
C ARG A 88 16.12 -9.97 -3.68
N GLU A 89 16.13 -9.86 -5.01
CA GLU A 89 17.38 -9.87 -5.79
C GLU A 89 18.16 -8.56 -5.67
N ILE A 90 17.48 -7.41 -5.55
CA ILE A 90 18.14 -6.09 -5.41
C ILE A 90 18.73 -5.88 -4.01
N PHE A 91 18.07 -6.41 -2.97
CA PHE A 91 18.49 -6.25 -1.57
C PHE A 91 19.42 -7.39 -1.08
N LYS A 92 20.01 -8.17 -2.00
CA LYS A 92 20.99 -9.24 -1.70
C LYS A 92 22.38 -8.82 -2.12
#